data_AF-A0A6H2CYU5-F1
#
_entry.id   AF-A0A6H2CYU5-F1
#
_cell.length_a   1.000
_cell.length_b   1.000
_cell.length_c   1.000
_cell.angle_alpha   90.00
_cell.angle_beta   90.00
_cell.angle_gamma   90.00
#
_symmetry.space_group_name_H-M   'P 1'
#
loop_
_entity.id
_entity.type
_entity.pdbx_description
1 polymer ?
#
loop_
_entity_poly.entity_id
_entity_poly.type
_entity_poly.pdbx_seq_one_letter_code
_entity_poly.pdbx_strand_id
1 'polypeptide(L)'
;MRKPFFIAAAAVFTLILSAMPTFSAFATAETGDQKLCPVMGFEINRDLFSDYMDKRIYFCCPICPPEFKRSPEKYMAEMRKQGVIPENTPA
;
A
#
# COMPACT_ATOMS: atom_id res chain seq x y z
N MET A 1 -9.61 -59.84 5.29
CA MET A 1 -9.55 -59.55 6.73
C MET A 1 -8.97 -58.16 6.91
N ARG A 2 -9.81 -57.21 7.32
CA ARG A 2 -9.50 -55.78 7.45
C ARG A 2 -8.83 -55.56 8.81
N LYS A 3 -7.62 -55.00 8.82
CA LYS A 3 -7.01 -54.45 10.05
C LYS A 3 -6.56 -53.01 9.80
N PRO A 4 -6.78 -52.11 10.77
CA PRO A 4 -7.02 -50.70 10.51
C PRO A 4 -5.73 -49.90 10.65
N PHE A 5 -5.05 -49.68 9.52
CA PHE A 5 -3.89 -48.77 9.45
C PHE A 5 -4.29 -47.27 9.40
N PHE A 6 -5.57 -46.96 9.61
CA PHE A 6 -6.16 -45.64 9.41
C PHE A 6 -6.29 -44.77 10.68
N ILE A 7 -5.65 -45.14 11.80
CA ILE A 7 -5.81 -44.43 13.09
C ILE A 7 -4.50 -43.86 13.64
N ALA A 8 -3.54 -43.53 12.77
CA ALA A 8 -2.28 -42.90 13.21
C ALA A 8 -1.95 -41.58 12.49
N ALA A 9 -2.79 -41.12 11.57
CA ALA A 9 -2.55 -39.87 10.82
C ALA A 9 -3.27 -38.64 11.39
N ALA A 10 -4.20 -38.82 12.34
CA ALA A 10 -5.06 -37.74 12.83
C ALA A 10 -4.49 -36.93 14.01
N ALA A 11 -3.44 -37.39 14.68
CA ALA A 11 -2.95 -36.80 15.94
C ALA A 11 -1.75 -35.84 15.78
N VAL A 12 -1.16 -35.72 14.59
CA VAL A 12 0.03 -34.87 14.37
C VAL A 12 -0.33 -33.52 13.72
N PHE A 13 -1.51 -33.42 13.10
CA PHE A 13 -1.95 -32.18 12.44
C PHE A 13 -2.55 -31.14 13.40
N THR A 14 -2.91 -31.53 14.63
CA THR A 14 -3.50 -30.64 15.65
C THR A 14 -2.48 -29.97 16.57
N LEU A 15 -1.18 -30.30 16.47
CA LEU A 15 -0.14 -29.78 17.38
C LEU A 15 0.70 -28.63 16.80
N ILE A 16 0.46 -28.23 15.54
CA ILE A 16 1.20 -27.14 14.86
C ILE A 16 0.34 -25.86 14.73
N LEU A 17 -0.85 -25.79 15.33
CA LEU A 17 -1.73 -24.62 15.27
C LEU A 17 -1.49 -23.58 16.39
N SER A 18 -0.67 -23.88 17.41
CA SER A 18 -0.51 -23.03 18.60
C SER A 18 0.72 -22.12 18.62
N ALA A 19 1.57 -22.13 17.58
CA ALA A 19 2.85 -21.43 17.60
C ALA A 19 3.18 -20.66 16.31
N MET A 20 2.17 -20.10 15.63
CA MET A 20 2.46 -19.03 14.67
C MET A 20 2.43 -17.68 15.41
N PRO A 21 3.58 -17.02 15.62
CA PRO A 21 3.58 -15.66 16.09
C PRO A 21 2.86 -14.83 15.03
N THR A 22 1.83 -14.11 15.46
CA THR A 22 1.17 -13.07 14.67
C THR A 22 2.21 -12.01 14.33
N PHE A 23 2.97 -12.21 13.25
CA PHE A 23 3.86 -11.22 12.68
C PHE A 23 2.96 -10.15 12.05
N SER A 24 2.46 -9.26 12.91
CA SER A 24 1.86 -8.00 12.48
C SER A 24 2.97 -7.20 11.82
N ALA A 25 2.96 -7.17 10.49
CA ALA A 25 3.65 -6.15 9.72
C ALA A 25 2.93 -4.82 10.01
N PHE A 26 3.35 -4.12 11.07
CA PHE A 26 3.01 -2.72 11.23
C PHE A 26 3.64 -1.98 10.06
N ALA A 27 2.80 -1.53 9.13
CA ALA A 27 3.21 -0.66 8.04
C ALA A 27 3.80 0.62 8.65
N THR A 28 5.13 0.72 8.65
CA THR A 28 5.82 1.98 8.90
C THR A 28 5.37 2.94 7.80
N ALA A 29 4.64 3.99 8.18
CA ALA A 29 4.28 5.06 7.27
C ALA A 29 5.58 5.69 6.73
N GLU A 30 5.94 5.37 5.49
CA GLU A 30 7.07 5.99 4.82
C GLU A 30 6.67 7.43 4.52
N THR A 31 7.35 8.39 5.16
CA THR A 31 7.17 9.81 4.89
C THR A 31 7.63 10.09 3.47
N GLY A 32 6.67 10.27 2.55
CA GLY A 32 6.94 10.50 1.14
C GLY A 32 7.80 11.74 0.91
N ASP A 33 8.58 11.74 -0.17
CA ASP A 33 9.50 12.82 -0.54
C ASP A 33 8.90 13.84 -1.53
N GLN A 34 7.60 13.73 -1.79
CA GLN A 34 6.88 14.59 -2.72
C GLN A 34 6.89 16.05 -2.26
N LYS A 35 7.52 16.93 -3.06
CA LYS A 35 7.54 18.39 -2.85
C LYS A 35 6.73 19.16 -3.88
N LEU A 36 6.53 18.58 -5.07
CA LEU A 36 5.88 19.22 -6.20
C LEU A 36 4.60 18.47 -6.61
N CYS A 37 3.62 19.22 -7.12
CA CYS A 37 2.38 18.72 -7.66
C CYS A 37 2.65 17.98 -8.98
N PRO A 38 2.21 16.72 -9.14
CA PRO A 38 2.51 15.95 -10.34
C PRO A 38 1.73 16.43 -11.58
N VAL A 39 0.69 17.24 -11.39
CA VAL A 39 -0.14 17.78 -12.48
C VAL A 39 0.47 19.05 -13.07
N MET A 40 0.91 19.98 -12.22
CA MET A 40 1.34 21.32 -12.63
C MET A 40 2.78 21.70 -12.25
N GLY A 41 3.43 20.94 -11.35
CA GLY A 41 4.81 21.19 -10.93
C GLY A 41 5.00 22.28 -9.87
N PHE A 42 3.92 22.84 -9.31
CA PHE A 42 3.99 23.81 -8.20
C PHE A 42 4.15 23.13 -6.84
N GLU A 43 4.53 23.90 -5.81
CA GLU A 43 4.63 23.41 -4.43
C GLU A 43 3.32 22.79 -3.95
N ILE A 44 3.41 21.67 -3.24
CA ILE A 44 2.24 20.95 -2.74
C ILE A 44 1.59 21.66 -1.54
N ASN A 45 0.29 21.48 -1.42
CA ASN A 45 -0.45 21.72 -0.20
C ASN A 45 -0.85 20.36 0.40
N ARG A 46 -0.47 20.10 1.66
CA ARG A 46 -0.75 18.82 2.33
C ARG A 46 -2.23 18.61 2.67
N ASP A 47 -3.05 19.66 2.63
CA ASP A 47 -4.50 19.57 2.80
C ASP A 47 -5.21 19.08 1.52
N LEU A 48 -4.51 19.13 0.38
CA LEU A 48 -5.05 18.75 -0.92
C LEU A 48 -4.38 17.45 -1.38
N PHE A 49 -5.06 16.34 -1.19
CA PHE A 49 -4.52 15.03 -1.55
C PHE A 49 -5.58 14.09 -2.14
N SER A 50 -5.10 13.03 -2.77
CA SER A 50 -5.90 11.89 -3.19
C SER A 50 -5.10 10.63 -2.95
N ASP A 51 -5.76 9.61 -2.45
CA ASP A 51 -5.15 8.32 -2.21
C ASP A 51 -5.32 7.45 -3.46
N TYR A 52 -4.25 6.78 -3.87
CA TYR A 52 -4.17 5.91 -5.05
C TYR A 52 -3.14 4.81 -4.83
N MET A 53 -3.54 3.54 -4.93
CA MET A 53 -2.68 2.37 -4.74
C MET A 53 -1.85 2.43 -3.43
N ASP A 54 -2.53 2.65 -2.31
CA ASP A 54 -1.92 2.76 -0.96
C ASP A 54 -0.89 3.90 -0.81
N LYS A 55 -0.88 4.82 -1.77
CA LYS A 55 -0.09 6.05 -1.73
C LYS A 55 -1.00 7.27 -1.64
N ARG A 56 -0.58 8.25 -0.85
CA ARG A 56 -1.18 9.57 -0.76
C ARG A 56 -0.41 10.54 -1.65
N ILE A 57 -1.10 11.08 -2.66
CA ILE A 57 -0.56 12.05 -3.61
C ILE A 57 -1.05 13.43 -3.22
N TYR A 58 -0.12 14.35 -2.98
CA TYR A 58 -0.43 15.73 -2.64
C TYR A 58 -0.49 16.63 -3.89
N PHE A 59 -1.23 17.74 -3.78
CA PHE A 59 -1.49 18.64 -4.89
C PHE A 59 -1.36 20.11 -4.48
N CYS A 60 -1.11 20.99 -5.44
CA CYS A 60 -0.96 22.41 -5.19
C CYS A 60 -2.31 23.17 -5.09
N CYS A 61 -3.37 22.66 -5.75
CA CYS A 61 -4.65 23.37 -5.85
C CYS A 61 -5.84 22.39 -6.03
N PRO A 62 -7.08 22.82 -5.74
CA PRO A 62 -8.27 21.95 -5.74
C PRO A 62 -8.66 21.44 -7.14
N ILE A 63 -8.07 21.99 -8.21
CA ILE A 63 -8.32 21.56 -9.59
C ILE A 63 -7.46 20.32 -9.95
N CYS A 64 -6.34 20.08 -9.27
CA CYS A 64 -5.44 18.98 -9.59
C CYS A 64 -5.96 17.58 -9.23
N PRO A 65 -6.64 17.33 -8.09
CA PRO A 65 -7.19 16.01 -7.79
C PRO A 65 -8.13 15.43 -8.87
N PRO A 66 -9.11 16.18 -9.43
CA PRO A 66 -9.94 15.65 -10.50
C PRO A 66 -9.16 15.38 -11.80
N GLU A 67 -8.18 16.22 -12.15
CA GLU A 67 -7.30 15.97 -13.31
C GLU A 67 -6.42 14.73 -13.11
N PHE A 68 -5.87 14.54 -11.91
CA PHE A 68 -5.13 13.33 -11.55
C PHE A 68 -6.01 12.09 -11.71
N LYS A 69 -7.26 12.11 -11.24
CA LYS A 69 -8.20 10.98 -11.33
C LYS A 69 -8.56 10.60 -12.77
N ARG A 70 -8.43 11.51 -13.75
CA ARG A 70 -8.66 11.20 -15.16
C ARG A 70 -7.55 10.34 -15.77
N SER A 71 -6.33 10.44 -15.27
CA SER A 71 -5.17 9.71 -15.79
C SER A 71 -4.12 9.44 -14.72
N PRO A 72 -4.47 8.73 -13.63
CA PRO A 72 -3.59 8.57 -12.47
C PRO A 72 -2.30 7.83 -12.82
N GLU A 73 -2.38 6.81 -13.68
CA GLU A 73 -1.21 6.04 -14.13
C GLU A 73 -0.15 6.90 -14.83
N LYS A 74 -0.58 7.90 -15.63
CA LYS A 74 0.32 8.83 -16.32
C LYS A 74 1.15 9.61 -15.32
N TYR A 75 0.50 10.19 -14.32
CA TYR A 75 1.17 11.01 -13.31
C TYR A 75 2.04 10.16 -12.38
N MET A 76 1.57 8.97 -11.99
CA MET A 76 2.35 8.03 -11.18
C MET A 76 3.59 7.49 -11.93
N ALA A 77 3.51 7.31 -13.25
CA ALA A 77 4.66 6.94 -14.05
C ALA A 77 5.69 8.07 -14.11
N GLU A 78 5.24 9.32 -14.26
CA GLU A 78 6.13 10.48 -14.29
C GLU A 78 6.82 10.71 -12.94
N MET A 79 6.08 10.63 -11.83
CA MET A 79 6.65 10.68 -10.48
C MET A 79 7.73 9.62 -10.28
N ARG A 80 7.48 8.37 -10.70
CA ARG A 80 8.48 7.29 -10.62
C ARG A 80 9.73 7.58 -11.44
N LYS A 81 9.61 8.16 -12.65
CA LYS A 81 10.77 8.57 -13.46
C LYS A 81 11.59 9.66 -12.78
N GLN A 82 10.92 10.56 -12.06
CA GLN A 82 11.55 11.63 -11.29
C GLN A 82 12.09 11.15 -9.95
N GLY A 83 11.93 9.87 -9.61
CA GLY A 83 12.32 9.32 -8.32
C GLY A 83 11.47 9.79 -7.15
N VAL A 84 10.32 10.43 -7.41
CA VAL A 84 9.40 10.93 -6.39
C VAL A 84 8.52 9.78 -5.91
N ILE A 85 8.58 9.51 -4.61
CA ILE A 85 7.84 8.48 -3.90
C ILE A 85 6.79 9.18 -3.01
N PRO A 86 5.50 9.10 -3.38
CA PRO A 86 4.43 9.63 -2.53
C PRO A 86 4.33 8.87 -1.20
N GLU A 87 3.76 9.54 -0.19
CA GLU A 87 3.62 9.00 1.17
C GLU A 87 2.68 7.79 1.18
N ASN A 88 2.83 6.89 2.16
CA ASN A 88 1.84 5.84 2.36
C ASN A 88 0.50 6.44 2.82
N THR A 89 -0.61 5.90 2.33
CA THR A 89 -1.92 6.25 2.88
C THR A 89 -1.97 5.83 4.35
N PRO A 90 -2.36 6.74 5.28
CA PRO A 90 -2.55 6.36 6.68
C PRO A 90 -3.63 5.29 6.79
N ALA A 91 -3.36 4.26 7.60
CA ALA A 91 -4.25 3.12 7.86
C ALA A 91 -5.55 3.53 8.54
#